data_AF-A0A956HN38-F1
#
_entry.id   AF-A0A956HN38-F1
#
_cell.length_a   1.000
_cell.length_b   1.000
_cell.length_c   1.000
_cell.angle_alpha   90.00
_cell.angle_beta   90.00
_cell.angle_gamma   90.00
#
_symmetry.space_group_name_H-M   'P 1'
#
loop_
_entity.id
_entity.type
_entity.pdbx_description
1 polymer ?
#
loop_
_entity_poly.entity_id
_entity_poly.type
_entity_poly.pdbx_seq_one_letter_code
_entity_poly.pdbx_strand_id
1 'polypeptide(L)'
;LKILVGGVGQPATNTSSQAGGGGGGGSYVTSDTNTPWLIAGGGGGAMSRQSGGPCVPCNVPGGPGQVAESGQPGLNNGGAGGANGSGGGTWPWTGWHSGTGGGGLLTNGSASSNGNVNQYGTINGPGVAFVNGGAGGAGGSQGHDGGFGGGGAAGFTGGGGGGYSGGGSGTHDDPVPQYSGGGGGSFNAGINPDEEAGVNSGDGLVILTWTP
;
A
#
# COMPACT_ATOMS: atom_id res chain seq x y z
N LEU A 1 15.79 -19.19 -6.55
CA LEU A 1 15.60 -18.14 -5.52
C LEU A 1 15.26 -16.84 -6.23
N LYS A 2 14.17 -16.18 -5.85
CA LYS A 2 13.82 -14.82 -6.29
C LYS A 2 13.79 -13.91 -5.08
N ILE A 3 14.39 -12.74 -5.24
CA ILE A 3 14.40 -11.69 -4.22
C ILE A 3 13.86 -10.42 -4.88
N LEU A 4 12.87 -9.81 -4.24
CA LEU A 4 12.39 -8.48 -4.57
C LEU A 4 12.46 -7.64 -3.30
N VAL A 5 13.11 -6.49 -3.35
CA VAL A 5 13.20 -5.57 -2.22
C VAL A 5 12.21 -4.44 -2.44
N GLY A 6 11.32 -4.25 -1.48
CA GLY A 6 10.28 -3.22 -1.55
C GLY A 6 10.88 -1.81 -1.49
N GLY A 7 10.27 -0.86 -2.20
CA GLY A 7 10.59 0.55 -2.14
C GLY A 7 9.56 1.34 -1.33
N VAL A 8 9.99 2.47 -0.78
CA VAL A 8 9.07 3.44 -0.17
C VAL A 8 8.12 4.03 -1.23
N GLY A 9 6.86 4.26 -0.86
CA GLY A 9 5.90 4.98 -1.70
C GLY A 9 6.23 6.48 -1.76
N GLN A 10 5.76 7.17 -2.80
CA GLN A 10 5.98 8.61 -2.90
C GLN A 10 5.22 9.35 -1.79
N PRO A 11 5.88 10.22 -1.01
CA PRO A 11 5.21 10.99 0.03
C PRO A 11 4.30 12.05 -0.59
N ALA A 12 3.24 12.43 0.12
CA ALA A 12 2.40 13.55 -0.29
C ALA A 12 3.22 14.86 -0.30
N THR A 13 3.19 15.60 -1.42
CA THR A 13 3.86 16.92 -1.52
C THR A 13 2.90 18.09 -1.64
N ASN A 14 1.61 17.83 -1.92
CA ASN A 14 0.56 18.83 -2.04
C ASN A 14 -0.35 18.83 -0.79
N THR A 15 -0.68 20.00 -0.24
CA THR A 15 -1.58 20.17 0.91
C THR A 15 -3.02 20.57 0.53
N SER A 16 -3.30 20.76 -0.77
CA SER A 16 -4.57 21.28 -1.28
C SER A 16 -5.44 20.23 -2.00
N SER A 17 -4.88 19.49 -2.95
CA SER A 17 -5.55 18.44 -3.74
C SER A 17 -4.68 17.21 -3.91
N GLN A 18 -5.30 16.03 -3.96
CA GLN A 18 -4.59 14.74 -4.08
C GLN A 18 -3.44 14.59 -3.06
N ALA A 19 -3.68 14.98 -1.81
CA ALA A 19 -2.69 15.07 -0.74
C ALA A 19 -2.33 13.71 -0.08
N GLY A 20 -2.65 12.58 -0.71
CA GLY A 20 -2.34 11.24 -0.22
C GLY A 20 -0.93 10.79 -0.60
N GLY A 21 -0.23 10.16 0.34
CA GLY A 21 1.01 9.44 0.06
C GLY A 21 0.74 8.04 -0.50
N GLY A 22 1.61 7.57 -1.40
CA GLY A 22 1.60 6.21 -1.94
C GLY A 22 1.90 5.15 -0.88
N GLY A 23 1.39 3.94 -1.07
CA GLY A 23 1.76 2.80 -0.24
C GLY A 23 3.18 2.32 -0.54
N GLY A 24 3.91 1.87 0.47
CA GLY A 24 5.19 1.17 0.30
C GLY A 24 4.97 -0.25 -0.21
N GLY A 25 5.95 -0.79 -0.95
CA GLY A 25 5.87 -2.17 -1.44
C GLY A 25 6.45 -3.19 -0.46
N GLY A 26 6.03 -4.44 -0.63
CA GLY A 26 6.55 -5.56 0.16
C GLY A 26 7.93 -6.02 -0.32
N SER A 27 8.66 -6.71 0.56
CA SER A 27 9.89 -7.42 0.21
C SER A 27 9.65 -8.92 0.22
N TYR A 28 10.16 -9.63 -0.79
CA TYR A 28 9.82 -11.03 -1.06
C TYR A 28 11.08 -11.87 -1.21
N VAL A 29 11.09 -13.01 -0.53
CA VAL A 29 12.04 -14.11 -0.72
C VAL A 29 11.21 -15.35 -1.06
N THR A 30 11.34 -15.83 -2.29
CA THR A 30 10.56 -16.96 -2.81
C THR A 30 11.45 -17.94 -3.57
N SER A 31 10.92 -19.13 -3.84
CA SER A 31 11.50 -20.03 -4.84
C SER A 31 11.46 -19.41 -6.25
N ASP A 32 12.16 -20.02 -7.20
CA ASP A 32 12.03 -19.69 -8.62
C ASP A 32 10.62 -19.94 -9.19
N THR A 33 9.82 -20.77 -8.53
CA THR A 33 8.40 -21.04 -8.84
C THR A 33 7.41 -20.18 -8.04
N ASN A 34 7.88 -19.09 -7.40
CA ASN A 34 7.07 -18.16 -6.61
C ASN A 34 6.47 -18.74 -5.31
N THR A 35 6.97 -19.86 -4.80
CA THR A 35 6.58 -20.36 -3.47
C THR A 35 7.19 -19.44 -2.41
N PRO A 36 6.39 -18.82 -1.52
CA PRO A 36 6.90 -17.86 -0.55
C PRO A 36 7.68 -18.57 0.57
N TRP A 37 8.81 -17.99 0.97
CA TRP A 37 9.57 -18.40 2.15
C TRP A 37 9.51 -17.33 3.23
N LEU A 38 9.74 -16.08 2.84
CA LEU A 38 9.65 -14.91 3.70
C LEU A 38 9.15 -13.72 2.89
N ILE A 39 8.12 -13.04 3.38
CA ILE A 39 7.60 -11.81 2.80
C ILE A 39 7.35 -10.83 3.93
N ALA A 40 7.94 -9.63 3.82
CA ALA A 40 7.64 -8.52 4.71
C ALA A 40 6.68 -7.57 4.00
N GLY A 41 5.53 -7.29 4.61
CA GLY A 41 4.53 -6.35 4.11
C GLY A 41 5.04 -4.90 4.17
N GLY A 42 4.73 -4.11 3.13
CA GLY A 42 4.96 -2.68 3.09
C GLY A 42 3.88 -1.90 3.84
N GLY A 43 4.23 -0.70 4.33
CA GLY A 43 3.26 0.21 4.95
C GLY A 43 2.30 0.83 3.94
N GLY A 44 1.09 1.16 4.37
CA GLY A 44 0.16 2.00 3.63
C GLY A 44 0.61 3.46 3.65
N GLY A 45 0.08 4.25 2.71
CA GLY A 45 0.19 5.70 2.72
C GLY A 45 -0.94 6.37 3.51
N ALA A 46 -0.89 7.68 3.65
CA ALA A 46 -1.91 8.42 4.38
C ALA A 46 -2.14 9.84 3.87
N MET A 47 -3.22 10.43 4.32
CA MET A 47 -3.39 11.88 4.38
C MET A 47 -4.12 12.30 5.64
N SER A 48 -3.90 13.55 6.05
CA SER A 48 -4.60 14.20 7.16
C SER A 48 -5.36 15.42 6.65
N ARG A 49 -6.60 15.60 7.11
CA ARG A 49 -7.36 16.85 6.90
C ARG A 49 -8.06 17.22 8.20
N GLN A 50 -7.99 18.50 8.57
CA GLN A 50 -8.83 19.05 9.63
C GLN A 50 -10.04 19.74 8.98
N SER A 51 -11.26 19.45 9.47
CA SER A 51 -12.46 20.14 9.00
C SER A 51 -12.35 21.64 9.27
N GLY A 52 -12.30 22.45 8.21
CA GLY A 52 -12.29 23.93 8.30
C GLY A 52 -10.93 24.61 8.51
N GLY A 53 -9.79 23.90 8.37
CA GLY A 53 -8.46 24.54 8.51
C GLY A 53 -7.30 23.70 7.96
N PRO A 54 -6.08 24.28 7.87
CA PRO A 54 -4.88 23.53 7.48
C PRO A 54 -4.58 22.42 8.48
N CYS A 55 -4.10 21.27 8.01
CA CYS A 55 -3.78 20.11 8.85
C CYS A 55 -2.71 20.43 9.92
N VAL A 56 -2.91 20.03 11.18
CA VAL A 56 -1.89 20.12 12.22
C VAL A 56 -2.01 18.92 13.19
N PRO A 57 -1.09 17.93 13.15
CA PRO A 57 0.02 17.76 12.21
C PRO A 57 -0.43 17.19 10.84
N CYS A 58 0.17 17.71 9.76
CA CYS A 58 -0.09 17.23 8.38
C CYS A 58 0.54 15.87 8.07
N ASN A 59 1.64 15.53 8.73
CA ASN A 59 2.30 14.24 8.55
C ASN A 59 1.65 13.24 9.51
N VAL A 60 0.91 12.30 8.93
CA VAL A 60 0.31 11.17 9.64
C VAL A 60 0.81 9.88 9.01
N PRO A 61 1.07 8.83 9.82
CA PRO A 61 1.47 7.55 9.27
C PRO A 61 0.27 6.87 8.58
N GLY A 62 0.57 6.09 7.54
CA GLY A 62 -0.36 5.07 7.08
C GLY A 62 -0.35 3.85 7.98
N GLY A 63 -1.10 2.82 7.62
CA GLY A 63 -1.04 1.55 8.32
C GLY A 63 0.35 0.91 8.20
N PRO A 64 0.95 0.38 9.28
CA PRO A 64 2.22 -0.32 9.16
C PRO A 64 2.05 -1.63 8.36
N GLY A 65 3.15 -2.20 7.86
CA GLY A 65 3.14 -3.60 7.41
C GLY A 65 2.67 -4.52 8.55
N GLN A 66 1.91 -5.55 8.22
CA GLN A 66 1.28 -6.44 9.19
C GLN A 66 2.13 -7.69 9.41
N VAL A 67 2.15 -8.22 10.64
CA VAL A 67 2.70 -9.55 10.92
C VAL A 67 1.82 -10.64 10.30
N ALA A 68 0.50 -10.45 10.34
CA ALA A 68 -0.45 -11.39 9.77
C ALA A 68 -0.35 -11.46 8.23
N GLU A 69 -0.76 -12.60 7.67
CA GLU A 69 -0.85 -12.84 6.23
C GLU A 69 -1.86 -11.95 5.51
N SER A 70 -2.94 -11.56 6.19
CA SER A 70 -3.94 -10.68 5.64
C SER A 70 -3.42 -9.24 5.59
N GLY A 71 -3.71 -8.56 4.48
CA GLY A 71 -3.51 -7.13 4.40
C GLY A 71 -4.45 -6.41 5.36
N GLN A 72 -4.03 -5.26 5.87
CA GLN A 72 -4.90 -4.41 6.67
C GLN A 72 -5.90 -3.68 5.76
N PRO A 73 -7.19 -3.60 6.12
CA PRO A 73 -8.09 -2.65 5.48
C PRO A 73 -7.63 -1.21 5.72
N GLY A 74 -7.92 -0.30 4.79
CA GLY A 74 -7.79 1.13 5.06
C GLY A 74 -8.67 1.56 6.23
N LEU A 75 -8.31 2.64 6.92
CA LEU A 75 -9.00 3.05 8.14
C LEU A 75 -10.50 3.30 7.92
N ASN A 76 -11.30 2.94 8.92
CA ASN A 76 -12.77 3.01 8.94
C ASN A 76 -13.41 2.16 7.84
N ASN A 77 -13.78 2.78 6.71
CA ASN A 77 -14.44 2.15 5.58
C ASN A 77 -13.58 2.22 4.32
N GLY A 78 -12.25 2.26 4.49
CA GLY A 78 -11.31 2.18 3.37
C GLY A 78 -11.48 0.91 2.53
N GLY A 79 -10.64 0.78 1.52
CA GLY A 79 -10.55 -0.47 0.77
C GLY A 79 -10.28 -1.65 1.71
N ALA A 80 -10.87 -2.81 1.42
CA ALA A 80 -10.58 -4.03 2.17
C ALA A 80 -9.11 -4.44 1.99
N GLY A 81 -8.51 -5.04 3.02
CA GLY A 81 -7.23 -5.74 2.85
C GLY A 81 -7.43 -7.03 2.06
N GLY A 82 -6.41 -7.45 1.34
CA GLY A 82 -6.37 -8.75 0.68
C GLY A 82 -6.20 -9.90 1.69
N ALA A 83 -6.48 -11.12 1.24
CA ALA A 83 -6.27 -12.34 2.00
C ALA A 83 -5.75 -13.46 1.10
N ASN A 84 -5.06 -14.44 1.68
CA ASN A 84 -4.57 -15.63 0.97
C ASN A 84 -3.77 -15.28 -0.31
N GLY A 85 -2.92 -14.26 -0.24
CA GLY A 85 -2.09 -13.86 -1.38
C GLY A 85 -2.72 -12.81 -2.30
N SER A 86 -3.98 -12.40 -2.07
CA SER A 86 -4.68 -11.45 -2.94
C SER A 86 -4.22 -10.00 -2.73
N GLY A 87 -4.33 -9.18 -3.76
CA GLY A 87 -4.24 -7.72 -3.62
C GLY A 87 -5.38 -7.13 -2.79
N GLY A 88 -5.17 -5.89 -2.34
CA GLY A 88 -6.13 -5.11 -1.57
C GLY A 88 -7.15 -4.37 -2.44
N GLY A 89 -8.21 -3.90 -1.79
CA GLY A 89 -9.30 -3.15 -2.38
C GLY A 89 -9.05 -1.65 -2.47
N THR A 90 -9.80 -1.00 -3.37
CA THR A 90 -9.93 0.46 -3.44
C THR A 90 -11.28 0.87 -2.88
N TRP A 91 -11.31 1.92 -2.07
CA TRP A 91 -12.55 2.55 -1.62
C TRP A 91 -13.29 3.16 -2.84
N PRO A 92 -14.53 2.71 -3.13
CA PRO A 92 -15.24 3.09 -4.33
C PRO A 92 -15.83 4.50 -4.20
N TRP A 93 -15.16 5.49 -4.80
CA TRP A 93 -15.63 6.88 -4.81
C TRP A 93 -15.63 7.46 -6.22
N THR A 94 -16.64 8.27 -6.52
CA THR A 94 -16.86 8.84 -7.86
C THR A 94 -16.66 10.36 -7.91
N GLY A 95 -16.53 11.02 -6.76
CA GLY A 95 -16.22 12.46 -6.72
C GLY A 95 -14.77 12.76 -7.08
N TRP A 96 -13.84 12.01 -6.49
CA TRP A 96 -12.38 12.23 -6.55
C TRP A 96 -11.61 10.93 -6.69
N HIS A 97 -10.38 10.99 -7.23
CA HIS A 97 -9.50 9.82 -7.29
C HIS A 97 -9.00 9.47 -5.88
N SER A 98 -9.49 8.37 -5.31
CA SER A 98 -8.96 7.77 -4.08
C SER A 98 -7.58 7.13 -4.32
N GLY A 99 -6.87 6.81 -3.24
CA GLY A 99 -5.77 5.86 -3.31
C GLY A 99 -6.26 4.48 -3.76
N THR A 100 -5.33 3.63 -4.15
CA THR A 100 -5.62 2.28 -4.68
C THR A 100 -5.13 1.20 -3.74
N GLY A 101 -5.58 -0.03 -3.97
CA GLY A 101 -5.12 -1.19 -3.21
C GLY A 101 -3.70 -1.60 -3.58
N GLY A 102 -2.96 -2.13 -2.59
CA GLY A 102 -1.67 -2.76 -2.82
C GLY A 102 -1.79 -4.11 -3.53
N GLY A 103 -0.75 -4.50 -4.26
CA GLY A 103 -0.61 -5.83 -4.84
C GLY A 103 -0.26 -6.86 -3.76
N GLY A 104 -0.79 -8.08 -3.93
CA GLY A 104 -0.41 -9.23 -3.13
C GLY A 104 0.67 -10.07 -3.80
N LEU A 105 0.88 -11.27 -3.28
CA LEU A 105 1.70 -12.29 -3.91
C LEU A 105 1.11 -12.69 -5.27
N LEU A 106 -0.20 -12.95 -5.32
CA LEU A 106 -0.87 -13.64 -6.42
C LEU A 106 -1.67 -12.72 -7.34
N THR A 107 -2.26 -11.65 -6.82
CA THR A 107 -3.10 -10.74 -7.62
C THR A 107 -2.75 -9.28 -7.39
N ASN A 108 -2.96 -8.48 -8.43
CA ASN A 108 -2.83 -7.02 -8.34
C ASN A 108 -3.88 -6.48 -7.36
N GLY A 109 -3.62 -5.28 -6.83
CA GLY A 109 -4.64 -4.51 -6.12
C GLY A 109 -5.77 -4.07 -7.06
N SER A 110 -6.86 -3.61 -6.46
CA SER A 110 -7.95 -2.95 -7.20
C SER A 110 -7.57 -1.52 -7.58
N ALA A 111 -8.06 -1.05 -8.72
CA ALA A 111 -7.84 0.30 -9.26
C ALA A 111 -9.13 1.10 -9.41
N SER A 112 -10.19 0.76 -8.66
CA SER A 112 -11.51 1.42 -8.75
C SER A 112 -11.54 2.87 -8.22
N SER A 113 -10.50 3.66 -8.55
CA SER A 113 -10.31 5.08 -8.23
C SER A 113 -11.04 5.97 -9.26
N ASN A 114 -12.31 5.67 -9.50
CA ASN A 114 -13.13 6.22 -10.59
C ASN A 114 -13.68 7.64 -10.31
N GLY A 115 -12.89 8.50 -9.68
CA GLY A 115 -13.22 9.92 -9.49
C GLY A 115 -13.57 10.65 -10.79
N ASN A 116 -14.08 11.88 -10.68
CA ASN A 116 -14.46 12.67 -11.85
C ASN A 116 -13.23 13.00 -12.74
N VAL A 117 -13.05 12.22 -13.82
CA VAL A 117 -11.94 12.36 -14.77
C VAL A 117 -11.91 13.70 -15.51
N ASN A 118 -13.05 14.37 -15.66
CA ASN A 118 -13.11 15.70 -16.30
C ASN A 118 -12.52 16.79 -15.39
N GLN A 119 -12.54 16.57 -14.08
CA GLN A 119 -12.07 17.54 -13.08
C GLN A 119 -10.69 17.18 -12.52
N TYR A 120 -10.40 15.89 -12.36
CA TYR A 120 -9.19 15.39 -11.69
C TYR A 120 -8.28 14.55 -12.60
N GLY A 121 -8.65 14.40 -13.88
CA GLY A 121 -7.81 13.82 -14.93
C GLY A 121 -7.71 12.30 -14.89
N THR A 122 -6.49 11.78 -14.96
CA THR A 122 -6.19 10.34 -15.09
C THR A 122 -6.39 9.61 -13.76
N ILE A 123 -7.01 8.43 -13.81
CA ILE A 123 -7.20 7.55 -12.64
C ILE A 123 -5.87 7.01 -12.10
N ASN A 124 -5.84 6.70 -10.80
CA ASN A 124 -4.70 6.04 -10.17
C ASN A 124 -4.65 4.54 -10.52
N GLY A 125 -3.44 4.02 -10.75
CA GLY A 125 -3.16 2.61 -10.99
C GLY A 125 -2.97 1.80 -9.71
N PRO A 126 -3.27 0.49 -9.71
CA PRO A 126 -3.16 -0.37 -8.54
C PRO A 126 -1.72 -0.82 -8.31
N GLY A 127 -1.41 -1.27 -7.09
CA GLY A 127 -0.18 -2.04 -6.86
C GLY A 127 -0.19 -3.35 -7.65
N VAL A 128 0.90 -3.65 -8.36
CA VAL A 128 1.03 -4.87 -9.17
C VAL A 128 1.52 -6.03 -8.30
N ALA A 129 0.96 -7.22 -8.49
CA ALA A 129 1.33 -8.41 -7.72
C ALA A 129 2.80 -8.81 -7.94
N PHE A 130 3.37 -9.50 -6.95
CA PHE A 130 4.72 -10.07 -7.06
C PHE A 130 4.87 -10.97 -8.29
N VAL A 131 3.92 -11.89 -8.52
CA VAL A 131 3.98 -12.80 -9.69
C VAL A 131 3.94 -12.08 -11.04
N ASN A 132 3.52 -10.81 -11.05
CA ASN A 132 3.45 -9.95 -12.23
C ASN A 132 4.58 -8.90 -12.27
N GLY A 133 5.61 -9.04 -11.43
CA GLY A 133 6.79 -8.17 -11.41
C GLY A 133 6.78 -7.09 -10.33
N GLY A 134 5.72 -6.97 -9.53
CA GLY A 134 5.74 -6.15 -8.31
C GLY A 134 5.84 -4.63 -8.53
N ALA A 135 5.51 -4.11 -9.71
CA ALA A 135 5.51 -2.66 -9.92
C ALA A 135 4.59 -1.93 -8.92
N GLY A 136 5.02 -0.74 -8.48
CA GLY A 136 4.14 0.16 -7.74
C GLY A 136 3.01 0.69 -8.62
N GLY A 137 1.89 1.06 -8.01
CA GLY A 137 0.79 1.71 -8.71
C GLY A 137 1.22 3.08 -9.23
N ALA A 138 0.87 3.38 -10.48
CA ALA A 138 1.14 4.68 -11.08
C ALA A 138 0.13 5.73 -10.58
N GLY A 139 0.64 6.86 -10.08
CA GLY A 139 -0.15 8.04 -9.77
C GLY A 139 -0.74 8.66 -11.03
N GLY A 140 -2.04 8.93 -11.01
CA GLY A 140 -2.74 9.64 -12.09
C GLY A 140 -2.85 11.14 -11.76
N SER A 141 -2.65 12.00 -12.76
CA SER A 141 -2.68 13.46 -12.60
C SER A 141 -1.70 13.98 -11.54
N GLN A 142 -2.18 14.48 -10.40
CA GLN A 142 -1.35 14.88 -9.25
C GLN A 142 -1.30 13.77 -8.18
N GLY A 143 -1.62 12.54 -8.57
CA GLY A 143 -1.47 11.36 -7.73
C GLY A 143 0.00 11.03 -7.50
N HIS A 144 0.23 10.16 -6.53
CA HIS A 144 1.57 9.80 -6.08
C HIS A 144 1.78 8.30 -6.27
N ASP A 145 2.93 7.93 -6.81
CA ASP A 145 3.25 6.53 -7.10
C ASP A 145 3.36 5.69 -5.83
N GLY A 146 2.91 4.44 -5.92
CA GLY A 146 3.23 3.41 -4.94
C GLY A 146 4.67 2.91 -5.09
N GLY A 147 5.21 2.37 -4.00
CA GLY A 147 6.55 1.80 -3.97
C GLY A 147 6.64 0.49 -4.76
N PHE A 148 7.83 0.21 -5.31
CA PHE A 148 8.15 -1.10 -5.89
C PHE A 148 7.95 -2.21 -4.85
N GLY A 149 7.48 -3.39 -5.26
CA GLY A 149 6.96 -4.43 -4.36
C GLY A 149 5.44 -4.40 -4.20
N GLY A 150 4.73 -3.72 -5.09
CA GLY A 150 3.26 -3.71 -5.17
C GLY A 150 2.57 -2.66 -4.30
N GLY A 151 3.22 -1.56 -3.94
CA GLY A 151 2.54 -0.46 -3.25
C GLY A 151 1.45 0.16 -4.15
N GLY A 152 0.28 0.49 -3.59
CA GLY A 152 -0.80 1.18 -4.30
C GLY A 152 -0.50 2.67 -4.50
N ALA A 153 -0.92 3.24 -5.63
CA ALA A 153 -0.88 4.67 -5.87
C ALA A 153 -1.83 5.43 -4.94
N ALA A 154 -1.57 6.72 -4.76
CA ALA A 154 -2.40 7.61 -3.94
C ALA A 154 -3.00 8.76 -4.73
N GLY A 155 -4.12 9.26 -4.21
CA GLY A 155 -4.82 10.44 -4.72
C GLY A 155 -5.27 11.30 -3.54
N PHE A 156 -6.57 11.47 -3.38
CA PHE A 156 -7.17 12.13 -2.21
C PHE A 156 -7.24 11.23 -0.98
N THR A 157 -6.64 10.04 -0.99
CA THR A 157 -6.50 9.17 0.18
C THR A 157 -5.19 8.39 0.03
N GLY A 158 -4.71 7.79 1.12
CA GLY A 158 -3.49 6.97 1.09
C GLY A 158 -3.65 5.68 0.28
N GLY A 159 -2.57 5.28 -0.41
CA GLY A 159 -2.49 3.97 -1.09
C GLY A 159 -2.29 2.81 -0.11
N GLY A 160 -2.72 1.60 -0.48
CA GLY A 160 -2.47 0.39 0.30
C GLY A 160 -1.05 -0.14 0.13
N GLY A 161 -0.48 -0.77 1.17
CA GLY A 161 0.85 -1.38 1.11
C GLY A 161 0.88 -2.69 0.31
N GLY A 162 2.00 -2.99 -0.35
CA GLY A 162 2.22 -4.30 -0.98
C GLY A 162 2.62 -5.38 0.04
N GLY A 163 2.49 -6.66 -0.28
CA GLY A 163 2.91 -7.74 0.63
C GLY A 163 2.46 -9.12 0.20
N TYR A 164 2.45 -10.08 1.13
CA TYR A 164 1.87 -11.39 0.89
C TYR A 164 0.41 -11.23 0.45
N SER A 165 -0.39 -10.50 1.25
CA SER A 165 -1.64 -9.93 0.77
C SER A 165 -1.56 -8.40 0.76
N GLY A 166 -2.12 -7.75 -0.25
CA GLY A 166 -2.07 -6.30 -0.38
C GLY A 166 -2.96 -5.58 0.63
N GLY A 167 -2.53 -4.44 1.13
CA GLY A 167 -3.33 -3.55 1.98
C GLY A 167 -4.38 -2.79 1.18
N GLY A 168 -5.46 -2.37 1.85
CA GLY A 168 -6.53 -1.58 1.24
C GLY A 168 -6.23 -0.08 1.18
N SER A 169 -6.86 0.65 0.26
CA SER A 169 -6.72 2.12 0.18
C SER A 169 -7.41 2.84 1.34
N GLY A 170 -7.04 4.10 1.60
CA GLY A 170 -7.80 4.98 2.49
C GLY A 170 -9.17 5.38 1.91
N THR A 171 -10.07 5.86 2.77
CA THR A 171 -11.38 6.47 2.45
C THR A 171 -11.36 7.97 2.65
N HIS A 172 -12.33 8.74 2.13
CA HIS A 172 -12.59 10.14 2.49
C HIS A 172 -13.89 10.30 3.33
N ASP A 173 -14.41 9.21 3.90
CA ASP A 173 -15.60 9.26 4.76
C ASP A 173 -15.33 10.07 6.05
N ASP A 174 -16.20 11.05 6.32
CA ASP A 174 -16.26 11.74 7.61
C ASP A 174 -16.73 10.78 8.73
N PRO A 175 -16.36 11.02 10.01
CA PRO A 175 -15.73 12.23 10.57
C PRO A 175 -14.21 12.08 10.80
N VAL A 176 -13.49 11.43 9.90
CA VAL A 176 -12.13 10.97 10.21
C VAL A 176 -11.10 12.02 9.82
N PRO A 177 -10.19 12.44 10.73
CA PRO A 177 -9.11 13.36 10.39
C PRO A 177 -7.95 12.69 9.64
N GLN A 178 -7.96 11.35 9.52
CA GLN A 178 -6.92 10.52 8.92
C GLN A 178 -7.51 9.54 7.90
N TYR A 179 -7.00 9.60 6.68
CA TYR A 179 -7.51 8.87 5.53
C TYR A 179 -6.46 7.88 5.03
N SER A 180 -6.02 7.02 5.95
CA SER A 180 -4.88 6.12 5.78
C SER A 180 -5.26 4.83 5.05
N GLY A 181 -4.41 4.44 4.11
CA GLY A 181 -4.39 3.09 3.57
C GLY A 181 -3.83 2.10 4.59
N GLY A 182 -4.21 0.83 4.45
CA GLY A 182 -3.70 -0.25 5.27
C GLY A 182 -2.38 -0.80 4.73
N GLY A 183 -1.53 -1.32 5.62
CA GLY A 183 -0.31 -2.01 5.20
C GLY A 183 -0.57 -3.42 4.68
N GLY A 184 0.39 -3.96 3.91
CA GLY A 184 0.34 -5.32 3.40
C GLY A 184 0.62 -6.37 4.47
N GLY A 185 0.14 -7.59 4.23
CA GLY A 185 0.41 -8.76 5.06
C GLY A 185 1.81 -9.32 4.85
N SER A 186 2.34 -9.97 5.88
CA SER A 186 3.64 -10.67 5.85
C SER A 186 3.46 -12.18 5.81
N PHE A 187 4.54 -12.92 5.57
CA PHE A 187 4.53 -14.38 5.57
C PHE A 187 5.91 -14.90 5.99
N ASN A 188 5.97 -15.89 6.87
CA ASN A 188 7.22 -16.53 7.27
C ASN A 188 7.04 -18.04 7.42
N ALA A 189 7.67 -18.81 6.54
CA ALA A 189 7.67 -20.28 6.60
C ALA A 189 8.83 -20.84 7.47
N GLY A 190 9.57 -19.98 8.15
CA GLY A 190 10.65 -20.37 9.06
C GLY A 190 10.13 -21.08 10.31
N ILE A 191 10.97 -21.95 10.88
CA ILE A 191 10.62 -22.74 12.07
C ILE A 191 10.68 -21.94 13.39
N ASN A 192 11.38 -20.80 13.41
CA ASN A 192 11.53 -19.90 14.56
C ASN A 192 11.40 -18.44 14.09
N PRO A 193 10.20 -18.00 13.70
CA PRO A 193 9.99 -16.65 13.20
C PRO A 193 10.08 -15.63 14.36
N ASP A 194 10.72 -14.50 14.08
CA ASP A 194 10.67 -13.28 14.91
C ASP A 194 10.01 -12.19 14.07
N GLU A 195 8.79 -11.80 14.44
CA GLU A 195 7.93 -10.97 13.62
C GLU A 195 7.41 -9.78 14.43
N GLU A 196 7.69 -8.58 13.93
CA GLU A 196 7.25 -7.34 14.54
C GLU A 196 6.76 -6.39 13.44
N ALA A 197 5.59 -5.80 13.66
CA ALA A 197 5.01 -4.82 12.74
C ALA A 197 5.64 -3.44 12.94
N GLY A 198 5.87 -2.70 11.85
CA GLY A 198 6.26 -1.28 11.93
C GLY A 198 7.72 -1.02 12.34
N VAL A 199 8.60 -2.01 12.24
CA VAL A 199 10.02 -1.88 12.66
C VAL A 199 10.91 -1.14 11.68
N ASN A 200 10.58 -1.15 10.38
CA ASN A 200 11.39 -0.52 9.34
C ASN A 200 10.68 0.68 8.73
N SER A 201 11.46 1.69 8.33
CA SER A 201 10.98 2.87 7.63
C SER A 201 11.88 3.14 6.41
N GLY A 202 11.28 3.67 5.34
CA GLY A 202 11.98 3.83 4.06
C GLY A 202 11.92 2.56 3.21
N ASP A 203 12.97 2.29 2.46
CA ASP A 203 13.06 1.12 1.59
C ASP A 203 13.18 -0.18 2.40
N GLY A 204 12.78 -1.28 1.77
CA GLY A 204 12.91 -2.62 2.30
C GLY A 204 14.36 -3.07 2.42
N LEU A 205 14.57 -4.11 3.22
CA LEU A 205 15.87 -4.73 3.42
C LEU A 205 15.70 -6.24 3.50
N VAL A 206 16.54 -6.97 2.76
CA VAL A 206 16.62 -8.44 2.83
C VAL A 206 18.07 -8.81 3.10
N ILE A 207 18.32 -9.51 4.22
CA ILE A 207 19.64 -10.01 4.59
C ILE A 207 19.59 -11.53 4.57
N LEU A 208 20.52 -12.14 3.82
CA LEU A 208 20.69 -13.59 3.77
C LEU A 208 22.06 -13.94 4.35
N THR A 209 22.04 -14.70 5.44
CA THR A 209 23.25 -15.25 6.06
C THR A 209 23.20 -16.76 5.90
N TRP A 210 24.30 -17.37 5.44
CA TRP A 210 24.43 -18.82 5.38
C TRP A 210 25.76 -19.24 5.98
N THR A 211 25.77 -20.41 6.62
CA THR A 211 26.99 -21.13 6.99
C THR A 211 27.11 -22.36 6.09
N PRO A 212 28.28 -22.63 5.48
CA PRO A 212 28.50 -23.81 4.64
C PRO A 212 28.26 -25.13 5.36
#